data_AF-A0AA46P098-F1
#
_entry.id   AF-A0AA46P098-F1
#
_cell.length_a   1.000
_cell.length_b   1.000
_cell.length_c   1.000
_cell.angle_alpha   90.00
_cell.angle_beta   90.00
_cell.angle_gamma   90.00
#
_symmetry.space_group_name_H-M   'P 1'
#
loop_
_entity.id
_entity.type
_entity.pdbx_description
1 polymer ?
#
loop_
_entity_poly.entity_id
_entity_poly.type
_entity_poly.pdbx_seq_one_letter_code
_entity_poly.pdbx_strand_id
1 'polypeptide(L)'
;MLTRKERIQNDKRKKMKARGMTAASTVFAAVIASAGFSASAKEAQALTGFYKVKQGDTLYKISRDHDMTVKELKAVNNLKSDKIQPGQKLEVRIERHTEDSFETAVYTVVPGDTLWGIAKRYRMSVNELKTLNKLKRDMVLINQKLTIKGDISRTKAVITGAADNFTVEFKNGDDYFTLKVPYGTATSYQKMSGKEILVVYKDDALINIQ
;
A
#
# COMPACT_ATOMS: atom_id res chain seq x y z
N MET A 1 -9.53 22.61 -20.44
CA MET A 1 -9.59 21.24 -19.88
C MET A 1 -8.23 20.59 -20.05
N LEU A 2 -7.76 19.82 -19.06
CA LEU A 2 -6.52 19.05 -19.18
C LEU A 2 -6.69 17.85 -20.11
N THR A 3 -5.67 17.56 -20.92
CA THR A 3 -5.59 16.33 -21.72
C THR A 3 -5.49 15.10 -20.83
N ARG A 4 -5.85 13.93 -21.36
CA ARG A 4 -5.73 12.65 -20.63
C ARG A 4 -4.29 12.37 -20.17
N LYS A 5 -3.30 12.67 -21.02
CA LYS A 5 -1.88 12.51 -20.69
C LYS A 5 -1.47 13.39 -19.50
N GLU A 6 -1.92 14.65 -19.49
CA GLU A 6 -1.65 15.58 -18.38
C GLU A 6 -2.32 15.13 -17.08
N ARG A 7 -3.56 14.64 -17.15
CA ARG A 7 -4.28 14.09 -15.97
C ARG A 7 -3.54 12.91 -15.35
N ILE A 8 -3.10 11.94 -16.17
CA ILE A 8 -2.30 10.79 -15.71
C ILE A 8 -0.97 11.24 -15.09
N GLN A 9 -0.28 12.18 -15.72
CA GLN A 9 1.01 12.69 -15.20
C GLN A 9 0.84 13.44 -13.88
N ASN A 10 -0.23 14.22 -13.75
CA ASN A 10 -0.54 14.94 -12.51
C ASN A 10 -0.88 13.97 -11.37
N ASP A 11 -1.66 12.92 -11.63
CA ASP A 11 -1.94 11.87 -10.64
C ASP A 11 -0.66 11.13 -10.21
N LYS A 12 0.21 10.75 -11.16
CA LYS A 12 1.52 10.14 -10.86
C LYS A 12 2.38 11.06 -9.98
N ARG A 13 2.43 12.36 -10.28
CA ARG A 13 3.15 13.37 -9.46
C ARG A 13 2.56 13.48 -8.06
N LYS A 14 1.22 13.54 -7.92
CA LYS A 14 0.52 13.59 -6.62
C LYS A 14 0.86 12.37 -5.77
N LYS A 15 0.82 11.17 -6.36
CA LYS A 15 1.19 9.91 -5.69
C LYS A 15 2.67 9.84 -5.34
N MET A 16 3.57 10.30 -6.20
CA MET A 16 5.00 10.34 -5.88
C MET A 16 5.30 11.29 -4.72
N LYS A 17 4.63 12.46 -4.67
CA LYS A 17 4.74 13.38 -3.53
C LYS A 17 4.20 12.74 -2.24
N ALA A 18 3.04 12.08 -2.31
CA ALA A 18 2.48 11.36 -1.15
C ALA A 18 3.42 10.24 -0.67
N ARG A 19 4.00 9.45 -1.58
CA ARG A 19 4.95 8.37 -1.26
C ARG A 19 6.31 8.90 -0.76
N GLY A 20 6.74 10.06 -1.25
CA GLY A 20 7.91 10.77 -0.76
C GLY A 20 7.69 11.34 0.65
N MET A 21 6.48 11.84 0.93
CA MET A 21 6.05 12.27 2.27
C MET A 21 6.00 11.08 3.26
N THR A 22 5.59 9.89 2.82
CA THR A 22 5.63 8.70 3.70
C THR A 22 7.05 8.18 3.97
N ALA A 23 8.03 8.48 3.11
CA ALA A 23 9.44 8.10 3.31
C ALA A 23 10.28 9.20 3.98
N ALA A 24 9.84 10.46 3.93
CA ALA A 24 10.42 11.61 4.60
C ALA A 24 9.34 12.29 5.45
N SER A 25 8.96 11.63 6.55
CA SER A 25 8.10 12.12 7.63
C SER A 25 6.73 12.70 7.22
N THR A 26 5.66 11.97 7.53
CA THR A 26 4.37 12.54 7.92
C THR A 26 4.03 11.95 9.28
N VAL A 27 4.37 12.59 10.40
CA VAL A 27 3.60 13.70 10.99
C VAL A 27 2.64 14.34 10.00
N PHE A 28 1.40 13.86 9.98
CA PHE A 28 0.30 14.63 9.41
C PHE A 28 0.08 15.86 10.30
N ALA A 29 0.36 17.04 9.76
CA ALA A 29 -0.32 18.27 10.16
C ALA A 29 -0.74 18.98 8.88
N ALA A 30 -2.03 18.84 8.57
CA ALA A 30 -2.69 19.61 7.54
C ALA A 30 -2.59 21.10 7.88
N VAL A 31 -2.26 21.92 6.89
CA VAL A 31 -2.61 23.34 6.91
C VAL A 31 -3.72 23.55 5.89
N ILE A 32 -4.96 23.39 6.37
CA ILE A 32 -6.00 24.36 6.07
C ILE A 32 -6.41 24.91 7.43
N ALA A 33 -6.03 26.15 7.72
CA ALA A 33 -6.80 27.01 8.60
C ALA A 33 -6.39 28.47 8.37
N SER A 34 -7.18 29.15 7.54
CA SER A 34 -7.58 30.50 7.87
C SER A 34 -8.06 30.54 9.33
N ALA A 35 -7.65 31.56 10.06
CA ALA A 35 -8.03 31.89 11.44
C ALA A 35 -7.45 30.98 12.56
N GLY A 36 -6.29 31.40 13.08
CA GLY A 36 -6.18 31.67 14.53
C GLY A 36 -6.26 30.50 15.53
N PHE A 37 -5.75 29.31 15.21
CA PHE A 37 -5.52 28.27 16.24
C PHE A 37 -4.03 27.92 16.32
N SER A 38 -3.39 28.29 17.44
CA SER A 38 -2.04 27.84 17.79
C SER A 38 -2.04 26.32 17.93
N ALA A 39 -1.60 25.62 16.89
CA ALA A 39 -1.29 24.20 16.97
C ALA A 39 0.01 24.04 17.76
N SER A 40 -0.11 23.57 19.00
CA SER A 40 1.00 22.98 19.74
C SER A 40 1.57 21.83 18.91
N ALA A 41 2.76 22.03 18.36
CA ALA A 41 3.54 21.04 17.65
C ALA A 41 4.02 19.97 18.64
N LYS A 42 3.15 19.04 19.00
CA LYS A 42 3.54 17.82 19.69
C LYS A 42 3.95 16.80 18.62
N GLU A 43 5.25 16.70 18.43
CA GLU A 43 5.94 15.74 17.57
C GLU A 43 5.31 14.34 17.66
N ALA A 44 4.99 13.73 16.52
CA ALA A 44 4.56 12.34 16.48
C ALA A 44 5.76 11.47 16.89
N GLN A 45 5.80 11.06 18.15
CA GLN A 45 6.74 10.06 18.63
C GLN A 45 6.48 8.74 17.89
N ALA A 46 7.46 8.28 17.11
CA ALA A 46 7.46 6.94 16.57
C ALA A 46 7.35 5.95 17.73
N LEU A 47 6.31 5.11 17.75
CA LEU A 47 6.28 4.02 18.72
C LEU A 47 7.36 3.01 18.34
N THR A 48 8.08 2.56 19.35
CA THR A 48 9.04 1.48 19.23
C THR A 48 8.49 0.24 19.94
N GLY A 49 8.77 -0.92 19.37
CA GLY A 49 8.41 -2.23 19.91
C GLY A 49 9.58 -3.20 19.75
N PHE A 50 9.43 -4.42 20.28
CA PHE A 50 10.51 -5.41 20.24
C PHE A 50 10.22 -6.55 19.27
N TYR A 51 11.14 -6.78 18.34
CA TYR A 51 11.18 -7.95 17.46
C TYR A 51 12.21 -8.97 17.97
N LYS A 52 11.83 -10.25 18.06
CA LYS A 52 12.76 -11.34 18.39
C LYS A 52 13.27 -11.98 17.10
N VAL A 53 14.55 -11.82 16.81
CA VAL A 53 15.24 -12.36 15.63
C VAL A 53 15.02 -13.87 15.54
N LYS A 54 14.66 -14.36 14.35
CA LYS A 54 14.44 -15.78 14.06
C LYS A 54 15.60 -16.34 13.23
N GLN A 55 15.69 -17.66 13.18
CA GLN A 55 16.69 -18.32 12.35
C GLN A 55 16.51 -17.94 10.87
N GLY A 56 17.59 -17.46 10.24
CA GLY A 56 17.58 -17.02 8.84
C GLY A 56 17.17 -15.56 8.61
N ASP A 57 16.94 -14.76 9.67
CA ASP A 57 16.70 -13.33 9.50
C ASP A 57 17.99 -12.54 9.20
N THR A 58 17.80 -11.41 8.52
CA THR A 58 18.84 -10.41 8.24
C THR A 58 18.33 -9.02 8.63
N LEU A 59 19.23 -8.08 8.94
CA LEU A 59 18.83 -6.71 9.22
C LEU A 59 18.04 -6.07 8.07
N TYR A 60 18.38 -6.40 6.82
CA TYR A 60 17.67 -5.90 5.65
C TYR A 60 16.21 -6.36 5.63
N LYS A 61 15.96 -7.64 5.90
CA LYS A 61 14.61 -8.20 5.95
C LYS A 61 13.80 -7.57 7.09
N ILE A 62 14.39 -7.52 8.29
CA ILE A 62 13.72 -6.95 9.47
C ILE A 62 13.45 -5.46 9.27
N SER A 63 14.42 -4.67 8.80
CA SER A 63 14.23 -3.24 8.62
C SER A 63 13.13 -2.96 7.60
N ARG A 64 13.09 -3.73 6.50
CA ARG A 64 12.04 -3.62 5.49
C ARG A 64 10.66 -3.99 6.03
N ASP A 65 10.57 -5.04 6.84
CA ASP A 65 9.31 -5.51 7.44
C ASP A 65 8.76 -4.51 8.49
N HIS A 66 9.58 -3.59 8.97
CA HIS A 66 9.25 -2.59 9.99
C HIS A 66 9.38 -1.14 9.49
N ASP A 67 9.43 -0.93 8.18
CA ASP A 67 9.56 0.40 7.54
C ASP A 67 10.68 1.26 8.16
N MET A 68 11.84 0.62 8.32
CA MET A 68 13.10 1.23 8.74
C MET A 68 14.17 0.99 7.67
N THR A 69 15.13 1.91 7.59
CA THR A 69 16.40 1.60 6.93
C THR A 69 17.26 0.70 7.84
N VAL A 70 18.18 -0.07 7.25
CA VAL A 70 19.16 -0.83 8.03
C VAL A 70 19.97 0.11 8.94
N LYS A 71 20.28 1.31 8.45
CA LYS A 71 21.00 2.33 9.22
C LYS A 71 20.23 2.76 10.46
N GLU A 72 18.93 3.05 10.31
CA GLU A 72 18.05 3.41 11.43
C GLU A 72 17.88 2.27 12.42
N LEU A 73 17.63 1.05 11.92
CA LEU A 73 17.51 -0.14 12.76
C LEU A 73 18.78 -0.37 13.59
N LYS A 74 19.95 -0.20 12.97
CA LYS A 74 21.24 -0.29 13.67
C LYS A 74 21.43 0.83 14.68
N ALA A 75 21.07 2.06 14.33
CA ALA A 75 21.20 3.21 15.20
C ALA A 75 20.36 3.04 16.47
N VAL A 76 19.08 2.67 16.32
CA VAL A 76 18.16 2.44 17.44
C VAL A 76 18.63 1.29 18.33
N ASN A 77 19.24 0.25 17.75
CA ASN A 77 19.71 -0.92 18.49
C ASN A 77 21.18 -0.88 18.90
N ASN A 78 21.86 0.24 18.71
CA ASN A 78 23.30 0.40 18.95
C ASN A 78 24.18 -0.70 18.29
N LEU A 79 23.76 -1.17 17.11
CA LEU A 79 24.47 -2.23 16.39
C LEU A 79 25.63 -1.66 15.57
N LYS A 80 26.84 -2.13 15.86
CA LYS A 80 28.06 -1.75 15.12
C LYS A 80 28.24 -2.51 13.80
N SER A 81 27.55 -3.64 13.62
CA SER A 81 27.67 -4.50 12.44
C SER A 81 26.31 -5.04 12.02
N ASP A 82 26.27 -5.77 10.90
CA ASP A 82 25.04 -6.38 10.39
C ASP A 82 24.77 -7.79 10.98
N LYS A 83 25.65 -8.25 11.88
CA LYS A 83 25.50 -9.53 12.56
C LYS A 83 24.39 -9.46 13.60
N ILE A 84 23.42 -10.35 13.47
CA ILE A 84 22.34 -10.59 14.42
C ILE A 84 22.24 -12.09 14.72
N GLN A 85 21.74 -12.44 15.90
CA GLN A 85 21.61 -13.83 16.33
C GLN A 85 20.15 -14.22 16.58
N PRO A 86 19.72 -15.45 16.23
CA PRO A 86 18.41 -15.95 16.62
C PRO A 86 18.18 -15.79 18.12
N GLY A 87 17.02 -15.26 18.50
CA GLY A 87 16.64 -14.96 19.87
C GLY A 87 16.99 -13.54 20.34
N GLN A 88 17.84 -12.81 19.61
CA GLN A 88 18.15 -11.42 19.90
C GLN A 88 16.88 -10.56 19.81
N LYS A 89 16.68 -9.65 20.78
CA LYS A 89 15.62 -8.66 20.74
C LYS A 89 16.13 -7.39 20.07
N LEU A 90 15.42 -6.90 19.06
CA LEU A 90 15.67 -5.64 18.39
C LEU A 90 14.50 -4.69 18.63
N GLU A 91 14.80 -3.48 19.02
CA GLU A 91 13.87 -2.36 19.01
C GLU A 91 13.61 -1.93 17.56
N VAL A 92 12.37 -2.09 17.13
CA VAL A 92 11.91 -1.79 15.78
C VAL A 92 10.82 -0.73 15.86
N ARG A 93 10.67 0.05 14.79
CA ARG A 93 9.47 0.87 14.64
C ARG A 93 8.26 -0.06 14.63
N ILE A 94 7.31 0.26 15.49
CA ILE A 94 5.95 -0.26 15.37
C ILE A 94 5.10 0.91 14.95
N GLU A 95 4.46 0.79 13.78
CA GLU A 95 3.33 1.67 13.54
C GLU A 95 2.32 1.37 14.64
N ARG A 96 1.87 2.41 15.34
CA ARG A 96 0.67 2.30 16.16
C ARG A 96 -0.46 2.13 15.17
N HIS A 97 -0.64 0.90 14.67
CA HIS A 97 -1.97 0.45 14.35
C HIS A 97 -2.64 0.40 15.71
N THR A 98 -3.25 1.53 16.07
CA THR A 98 -4.50 1.49 16.82
C THR A 98 -5.28 0.28 16.31
N GLU A 99 -6.01 -0.40 17.18
CA GLU A 99 -7.03 -1.37 16.77
C GLU A 99 -8.16 -0.67 15.96
N ASP A 100 -7.81 0.26 15.06
CA ASP A 100 -8.58 0.60 13.89
C ASP A 100 -8.72 -0.70 13.12
N SER A 101 -9.97 -1.16 13.10
CA SER A 101 -10.46 -2.27 12.33
C SER A 101 -10.04 -2.10 10.87
N PHE A 102 -8.87 -2.61 10.52
CA PHE A 102 -8.44 -2.68 9.15
C PHE A 102 -9.52 -3.39 8.36
N GLU A 103 -10.06 -2.69 7.38
CA GLU A 103 -11.08 -3.24 6.54
C GLU A 103 -10.48 -4.34 5.66
N THR A 104 -11.38 -5.20 5.18
CA THR A 104 -11.03 -6.24 4.23
C THR A 104 -11.83 -6.08 2.94
N ALA A 105 -11.22 -6.49 1.85
CA ALA A 105 -11.87 -6.61 0.56
C ALA A 105 -11.39 -7.88 -0.15
N VAL A 106 -12.24 -8.42 -1.03
CA VAL A 106 -11.94 -9.65 -1.74
C VAL A 106 -11.37 -9.34 -3.11
N TYR A 107 -10.12 -9.74 -3.32
CA TYR A 107 -9.47 -9.78 -4.62
C TYR A 107 -9.71 -11.12 -5.31
N THR A 108 -9.98 -11.11 -6.61
CA THR A 108 -10.08 -12.33 -7.42
C THR A 108 -8.82 -12.49 -8.26
N VAL A 109 -8.13 -13.60 -8.08
CA VAL A 109 -6.89 -13.92 -8.80
C VAL A 109 -7.16 -14.03 -10.30
N VAL A 110 -6.34 -13.36 -11.11
CA VAL A 110 -6.46 -13.35 -12.58
C VAL A 110 -5.30 -14.09 -13.24
N PRO A 111 -5.38 -14.43 -14.54
CA PRO A 111 -4.26 -15.04 -15.26
C PRO A 111 -2.97 -14.24 -15.13
N GLY A 112 -1.86 -14.91 -14.81
CA GLY A 112 -0.54 -14.30 -14.65
C GLY A 112 -0.24 -13.76 -13.26
N ASP A 113 -1.20 -13.78 -12.32
CA ASP A 113 -0.90 -13.45 -10.93
C ASP A 113 -0.02 -14.51 -10.26
N THR A 114 0.84 -14.04 -9.36
CA THR A 114 1.54 -14.85 -8.37
C THR A 114 1.22 -14.31 -6.99
N LEU A 115 1.31 -15.14 -5.95
CA LEU A 115 1.06 -14.68 -4.59
C LEU A 115 1.99 -13.51 -4.19
N TRP A 116 3.26 -13.58 -4.61
CA TRP A 116 4.22 -12.48 -4.43
C TRP A 116 3.80 -11.20 -5.17
N GLY A 117 3.35 -11.33 -6.42
CA GLY A 117 2.88 -10.19 -7.21
C GLY A 117 1.66 -9.50 -6.59
N ILE A 118 0.72 -10.29 -6.08
CA ILE A 118 -0.48 -9.80 -5.37
C ILE A 118 -0.08 -9.11 -4.07
N ALA A 119 0.74 -9.77 -3.24
CA ALA A 119 1.21 -9.21 -1.97
C ALA A 119 1.93 -7.87 -2.20
N LYS A 120 2.87 -7.83 -3.16
CA LYS A 120 3.58 -6.60 -3.55
C LYS A 120 2.63 -5.50 -4.04
N ARG A 121 1.63 -5.85 -4.86
CA ARG A 121 0.66 -4.89 -5.40
C ARG A 121 -0.12 -4.19 -4.30
N TYR A 122 -0.50 -4.93 -3.26
CA TYR A 122 -1.27 -4.42 -2.12
C TYR A 122 -0.40 -4.08 -0.90
N ARG A 123 0.92 -4.00 -1.05
CA ARG A 123 1.87 -3.69 0.03
C ARG A 123 1.69 -4.58 1.28
N MET A 124 1.39 -5.85 1.06
CA MET A 124 1.34 -6.86 2.10
C MET A 124 2.59 -7.73 2.00
N SER A 125 2.98 -8.35 3.11
CA SER A 125 3.96 -9.44 3.04
C SER A 125 3.30 -10.70 2.47
N VAL A 126 4.08 -11.57 1.81
CA VAL A 126 3.58 -12.87 1.34
C VAL A 126 3.02 -13.68 2.52
N ASN A 127 3.71 -13.69 3.66
CA ASN A 127 3.30 -14.44 4.84
C ASN A 127 2.01 -13.90 5.45
N GLU A 128 1.83 -12.58 5.48
CA GLU A 128 0.60 -11.94 5.93
C GLU A 128 -0.56 -12.35 5.02
N LEU A 129 -0.40 -12.22 3.69
CA LEU A 129 -1.43 -12.59 2.73
C LEU A 129 -1.79 -14.08 2.82
N LYS A 130 -0.79 -14.97 3.03
CA LYS A 130 -1.03 -16.41 3.24
C LYS A 130 -1.81 -16.68 4.51
N THR A 131 -1.36 -16.11 5.62
CA THR A 131 -1.97 -16.34 6.94
C THR A 131 -3.42 -15.86 6.93
N LEU A 132 -3.66 -14.65 6.40
CA LEU A 132 -5.00 -14.07 6.24
C LEU A 132 -5.93 -14.98 5.41
N ASN A 133 -5.39 -15.64 4.39
CA ASN A 133 -6.14 -16.50 3.48
C ASN A 133 -6.01 -18.00 3.75
N LYS A 134 -5.42 -18.38 4.90
CA LYS A 134 -5.21 -19.78 5.30
C LYS A 134 -4.50 -20.62 4.21
N LEU A 135 -3.60 -20.01 3.45
CA LEU A 135 -2.88 -20.67 2.35
C LEU A 135 -1.71 -21.51 2.88
N LYS A 136 -1.69 -22.78 2.50
CA LYS A 136 -0.58 -23.70 2.86
C LYS A 136 0.66 -23.52 1.99
N ARG A 137 0.50 -23.00 0.78
CA ARG A 137 1.56 -22.85 -0.25
C ARG A 137 1.45 -21.52 -0.96
N ASP A 138 2.48 -21.17 -1.74
CA ASP A 138 2.56 -19.89 -2.44
C ASP A 138 1.82 -19.89 -3.79
N MET A 139 1.30 -21.04 -4.20
CA MET A 139 0.52 -21.18 -5.42
C MET A 139 -0.91 -20.71 -5.21
N VAL A 140 -1.35 -19.80 -6.09
CA VAL A 140 -2.72 -19.29 -6.22
C VAL A 140 -3.33 -19.79 -7.53
N LEU A 141 -4.65 -20.01 -7.54
CA LEU A 141 -5.39 -20.47 -8.71
C LEU A 141 -6.18 -19.31 -9.32
N ILE A 142 -6.35 -19.31 -10.64
CA ILE A 142 -7.23 -18.35 -11.32
C ILE A 142 -8.64 -18.45 -10.73
N ASN A 143 -9.29 -17.30 -10.56
CA ASN A 143 -10.59 -17.13 -9.90
C ASN A 143 -10.61 -17.42 -8.39
N GLN A 144 -9.46 -17.78 -7.79
CA GLN A 144 -9.35 -17.88 -6.34
C GLN A 144 -9.62 -16.51 -5.71
N LYS A 145 -10.46 -16.49 -4.67
CA LYS A 145 -10.74 -15.30 -3.88
C LYS A 145 -9.73 -15.17 -2.74
N LEU A 146 -9.07 -14.03 -2.67
CA LEU A 146 -8.13 -13.66 -1.61
C LEU A 146 -8.63 -12.42 -0.87
N THR A 147 -8.77 -12.53 0.44
CA THR A 147 -8.96 -11.40 1.35
C THR A 147 -7.69 -10.56 1.37
N ILE A 148 -7.85 -9.27 1.11
CA ILE A 148 -6.83 -8.22 1.24
C ILE A 148 -7.23 -7.37 2.44
N LYS A 149 -6.28 -7.10 3.33
CA LYS A 149 -6.47 -6.27 4.53
C LYS A 149 -5.72 -4.94 4.37
N GLY A 150 -6.25 -3.87 4.94
CA GLY A 150 -5.56 -2.59 5.07
C GLY A 150 -6.51 -1.40 4.93
N ASP A 151 -5.98 -0.27 4.48
CA ASP A 151 -6.77 0.94 4.21
C ASP A 151 -7.55 0.79 2.90
N ILE A 152 -8.66 0.04 2.98
CA ILE A 152 -9.54 -0.18 1.85
C ILE A 152 -10.35 1.09 1.59
N SER A 153 -10.24 1.62 0.39
CA SER A 153 -11.03 2.74 -0.09
C SER A 153 -12.15 2.24 -1.00
N ARG A 154 -13.35 2.80 -0.83
CA ARG A 154 -14.51 2.57 -1.70
C ARG A 154 -15.00 3.90 -2.23
N THR A 155 -15.11 4.03 -3.55
CA THR A 155 -15.62 5.25 -4.18
C THR A 155 -16.46 4.90 -5.39
N LYS A 156 -17.56 5.61 -5.58
CA LYS A 156 -18.22 5.61 -6.88
C LYS A 156 -17.34 6.38 -7.87
N ALA A 157 -17.17 5.83 -9.07
CA ALA A 157 -16.42 6.49 -10.13
C ALA A 157 -16.83 5.95 -11.51
N VAL A 158 -16.65 6.78 -12.52
CA VAL A 158 -16.81 6.42 -13.93
C VAL A 158 -15.49 5.91 -14.49
N ILE A 159 -15.49 4.73 -15.09
CA ILE A 159 -14.31 4.19 -15.79
C ILE A 159 -14.07 5.04 -17.04
N THR A 160 -12.87 5.60 -17.21
CA THR A 160 -12.50 6.32 -18.44
C THR A 160 -11.71 5.43 -19.41
N GLY A 161 -11.18 4.31 -18.91
CA GLY A 161 -10.55 3.25 -19.69
C GLY A 161 -9.08 3.02 -19.34
N ALA A 162 -8.41 2.19 -20.14
CA ALA A 162 -7.01 1.82 -19.93
C ALA A 162 -6.09 3.02 -20.20
N ALA A 163 -5.28 3.39 -19.22
CA ALA A 163 -4.24 4.41 -19.36
C ALA A 163 -2.95 3.82 -19.96
N ASP A 164 -2.61 2.61 -19.54
CA ASP A 164 -1.53 1.78 -20.08
C ASP A 164 -1.84 0.29 -19.77
N ASN A 165 -0.90 -0.63 -20.03
CA ASN A 165 -1.11 -2.08 -19.86
C ASN A 165 -1.37 -2.54 -18.42
N PHE A 166 -1.15 -1.69 -17.42
CA PHE A 166 -1.29 -2.02 -16.00
C PHE A 166 -1.98 -0.92 -15.21
N THR A 167 -2.59 0.06 -15.86
CA THR A 167 -3.21 1.21 -15.20
C THR A 167 -4.55 1.54 -15.85
N VAL A 168 -5.58 1.75 -15.02
CA VAL A 168 -6.90 2.19 -15.45
C VAL A 168 -7.17 3.58 -14.87
N GLU A 169 -7.76 4.45 -15.66
CA GLU A 169 -8.17 5.78 -15.21
C GLU A 169 -9.67 5.81 -14.88
N PHE A 170 -10.00 6.52 -13.81
CA PHE A 170 -11.33 6.69 -13.27
C PHE A 170 -11.61 8.18 -13.06
N LYS A 171 -12.90 8.55 -13.08
CA LYS A 171 -13.40 9.90 -12.82
C LYS A 171 -14.38 9.87 -11.65
N ASN A 172 -14.18 10.70 -10.64
CA ASN A 172 -15.13 10.92 -9.54
C ASN A 172 -15.40 12.43 -9.43
N GLY A 173 -16.63 12.87 -9.72
CA GLY A 173 -16.92 14.29 -9.89
C GLY A 173 -16.04 14.88 -10.98
N ASP A 174 -15.31 15.97 -10.69
CA ASP A 174 -14.35 16.57 -11.63
C ASP A 174 -12.93 16.00 -11.50
N ASP A 175 -12.69 15.16 -10.49
CA ASP A 175 -11.39 14.58 -10.22
C ASP A 175 -11.15 13.32 -11.05
N TYR A 176 -9.89 13.17 -11.45
CA TYR A 176 -9.40 11.98 -12.12
C TYR A 176 -8.30 11.33 -11.30
N PHE A 177 -8.34 10.01 -11.23
CA PHE A 177 -7.34 9.22 -10.55
C PHE A 177 -7.08 7.94 -11.34
N THR A 178 -5.89 7.37 -11.15
CA THR A 178 -5.55 6.09 -11.76
C THR A 178 -5.44 4.98 -10.72
N LEU A 179 -5.66 3.74 -11.11
CA LEU A 179 -5.35 2.59 -10.26
C LEU A 179 -4.57 1.55 -11.06
N LYS A 180 -3.59 0.94 -10.42
CA LYS A 180 -2.86 -0.20 -10.96
C LYS A 180 -3.75 -1.42 -10.97
N VAL A 181 -3.68 -2.16 -12.06
CA VAL A 181 -4.34 -3.44 -12.27
C VAL A 181 -3.29 -4.50 -12.63
N PRO A 182 -3.63 -5.79 -12.58
CA PRO A 182 -2.73 -6.84 -13.05
C PRO A 182 -2.29 -6.61 -14.50
N TYR A 183 -1.04 -6.97 -14.81
CA TYR A 183 -0.48 -6.73 -16.13
C TYR A 183 -1.32 -7.39 -17.23
N GLY A 184 -1.62 -6.64 -18.30
CA GLY A 184 -2.41 -7.13 -19.43
C GLY A 184 -3.92 -7.12 -19.19
N THR A 185 -4.40 -6.74 -17.99
CA THR A 185 -5.83 -6.68 -17.72
C THR A 185 -6.47 -5.33 -18.00
N ALA A 186 -5.69 -4.24 -18.10
CA ALA A 186 -6.24 -2.89 -18.28
C ALA A 186 -7.20 -2.78 -19.48
N THR A 187 -6.90 -3.48 -20.58
CA THR A 187 -7.73 -3.47 -21.79
C THR A 187 -9.15 -4.03 -21.56
N SER A 188 -9.34 -4.93 -20.59
CA SER A 188 -10.69 -5.43 -20.28
C SER A 188 -11.58 -4.31 -19.72
N TYR A 189 -11.00 -3.36 -18.98
CA TYR A 189 -11.69 -2.19 -18.43
C TYR A 189 -12.03 -1.15 -19.51
N GLN A 190 -11.29 -1.10 -20.62
CA GLN A 190 -11.61 -0.21 -21.75
C GLN A 190 -13.03 -0.45 -22.28
N LYS A 191 -13.49 -1.72 -22.28
CA LYS A 191 -14.84 -2.10 -22.73
C LYS A 191 -15.95 -1.61 -21.79
N MET A 192 -15.59 -1.18 -20.58
CA MET A 192 -16.51 -0.64 -19.57
C MET A 192 -16.43 0.89 -19.46
N SER A 193 -15.71 1.55 -20.37
CA SER A 193 -15.59 3.01 -20.39
C SER A 193 -16.97 3.68 -20.40
N GLY A 194 -17.14 4.69 -19.56
CA GLY A 194 -18.40 5.42 -19.37
C GLY A 194 -19.34 4.83 -18.32
N LYS A 195 -19.09 3.61 -17.81
CA LYS A 195 -19.88 3.03 -16.72
C LYS A 195 -19.48 3.60 -15.38
N GLU A 196 -20.48 4.00 -14.59
CA GLU A 196 -20.33 4.27 -13.15
C GLU A 196 -20.35 2.95 -12.38
N ILE A 197 -19.40 2.78 -11.48
CA ILE A 197 -19.22 1.57 -10.66
C ILE A 197 -18.75 1.94 -9.26
N LEU A 198 -18.90 1.02 -8.31
CA LEU A 198 -18.19 1.11 -7.04
C LEU A 198 -16.78 0.55 -7.21
N VAL A 199 -15.78 1.42 -7.11
CA VAL A 199 -14.36 1.07 -7.17
C VAL A 199 -13.87 0.76 -5.76
N VAL A 200 -13.35 -0.44 -5.55
CA VAL A 200 -12.72 -0.86 -4.30
C VAL A 200 -11.22 -1.02 -4.53
N TYR A 201 -10.41 -0.31 -3.76
CA TYR A 201 -8.97 -0.27 -3.96
C TYR A 201 -8.20 -0.12 -2.65
N LYS A 202 -6.93 -0.50 -2.66
CA LYS A 202 -5.98 -0.24 -1.58
C LYS A 202 -4.79 0.48 -2.16
N ASP A 203 -4.38 1.56 -1.50
CA ASP A 203 -3.30 2.41 -1.98
C ASP A 203 -3.55 2.89 -3.43
N ASP A 204 -2.67 2.52 -4.36
CA ASP A 204 -2.75 2.84 -5.77
C ASP A 204 -3.14 1.63 -6.63
N ALA A 205 -3.72 0.58 -6.05
CA ALA A 205 -4.07 -0.66 -6.73
C ALA A 205 -5.55 -1.06 -6.57
N LEU A 206 -6.18 -1.35 -7.71
CA LEU A 206 -7.57 -1.80 -7.79
C LEU A 206 -7.70 -3.22 -7.21
N ILE A 207 -8.66 -3.41 -6.29
CA ILE A 207 -9.00 -4.73 -5.73
C ILE A 207 -10.14 -5.37 -6.51
N ASN A 208 -11.27 -4.66 -6.61
CA ASN A 208 -12.42 -5.10 -7.38
C ASN A 208 -13.31 -3.91 -7.78
N ILE A 209 -14.32 -4.21 -8.58
CA ILE A 209 -15.38 -3.29 -8.98
C ILE A 209 -16.73 -3.97 -8.73
N GLN A 210 -17.75 -3.20 -8.37
CA GLN A 210 -19.13 -3.67 -8.17
C GLN A 210 -20.12 -2.82 -8.96
#